data_AF-A0A956I619-F1
#
_entry.id   AF-A0A956I619-F1
#
_cell.length_a   1.000
_cell.length_b   1.000
_cell.length_c   1.000
_cell.angle_alpha   90.00
_cell.angle_beta   90.00
_cell.angle_gamma   90.00
#
_symmetry.space_group_name_H-M   'P 1'
#
loop_
_entity.id
_entity.type
_entity.pdbx_description
1 polymer ?
#
loop_
_entity_poly.entity_id
_entity_poly.type
_entity_poly.pdbx_seq_one_letter_code
_entity_poly.pdbx_strand_id
1 'polypeptide(L)'
;MSPTPSLLLEALATTLDRVAAIDLVPLEGATSERIHAEVAPQVDAALASLLSTLGQVLDRYEGASPTFDGIEDAGSSVVRDFERGVDALVDQLPSAGRVADLAFMANLELRQRRARVATLSPTDDPWKLLATFDSARRRARKSATAVATVLAEVEGLEHGFSHASELTQSLLVRVAYAKLRRQIEGDGEPTPDQLETRLRHVGTHLVILAGKTLYRELRIEDRVQLQQLRTRILEWLADAERTTGDGMHLWQDLTAFASILALVNQRQELLQHDAHIVKIAIGVCRKATSSLPPPLLERMAGLKGLTDEVDHLLEAKETAAQAWRPVLDGLAQRLRIGSSPVPPSSWPERAFS
;
A
#
# COMPACT_ATOMS: atom_id res chain seq x y z
N MET A 1 34.56 13.08 -9.38
CA MET A 1 34.47 13.03 -7.89
C MET A 1 33.18 12.32 -7.55
N SER A 2 33.22 11.25 -6.76
CA SER A 2 31.99 10.56 -6.35
C SER A 2 31.19 11.43 -5.39
N PRO A 3 29.86 11.52 -5.52
CA PRO A 3 29.02 12.32 -4.64
C PRO A 3 29.10 11.82 -3.18
N THR A 4 28.88 12.73 -2.24
CA THR A 4 28.77 12.39 -0.82
C THR A 4 27.42 11.73 -0.53
N PRO A 5 27.29 10.91 0.53
CA PRO A 5 26.02 10.27 0.87
C PRO A 5 24.89 11.27 1.12
N SER A 6 25.18 12.42 1.74
CA SER A 6 24.19 13.48 1.96
C SER A 6 23.63 14.04 0.65
N LEU A 7 24.48 14.24 -0.37
CA LEU A 7 24.04 14.69 -1.69
C LEU A 7 23.20 13.62 -2.40
N LEU A 8 23.53 12.33 -2.22
CA LEU A 8 22.74 11.23 -2.75
C LEU A 8 21.35 11.15 -2.10
N LEU A 9 21.27 11.32 -0.77
CA LEU A 9 20.00 11.39 -0.05
C LEU A 9 19.16 12.59 -0.53
N GLU A 10 19.75 13.78 -0.66
CA GLU A 10 19.07 14.97 -1.17
C GLU A 10 18.53 14.77 -2.61
N ALA A 11 19.31 14.09 -3.46
CA ALA A 11 18.89 13.77 -4.82
C ALA A 11 17.72 12.76 -4.85
N LEU A 12 17.72 11.75 -3.95
CA LEU A 12 16.61 10.83 -3.76
C LEU A 12 15.35 11.57 -3.27
N ALA A 13 15.50 12.48 -2.30
CA ALA A 13 14.45 13.37 -1.79
C ALA A 13 13.77 14.15 -2.92
N THR A 14 14.58 14.88 -3.68
CA THR A 14 14.12 15.76 -4.74
C THR A 14 13.35 14.96 -5.80
N THR A 15 13.83 13.74 -6.08
CA THR A 15 13.16 12.86 -7.03
C THR A 15 11.85 12.31 -6.46
N LEU A 16 11.80 11.97 -5.18
CA LEU A 16 10.59 11.54 -4.49
C LEU A 16 9.51 12.63 -4.48
N ASP A 17 9.88 13.89 -4.23
CA ASP A 17 8.97 15.03 -4.30
C ASP A 17 8.39 15.21 -5.70
N ARG A 18 9.22 15.07 -6.74
CA ARG A 18 8.75 15.10 -8.14
C ARG A 18 7.78 13.96 -8.43
N VAL A 19 8.08 12.74 -7.99
CA VAL A 19 7.21 11.57 -8.14
C VAL A 19 5.87 11.79 -7.42
N ALA A 20 5.89 12.36 -6.21
CA ALA A 20 4.70 12.66 -5.43
C ALA A 20 3.83 13.78 -6.04
N ALA A 21 4.45 14.73 -6.75
CA ALA A 21 3.76 15.82 -7.43
C ALA A 21 2.97 15.37 -8.68
N ILE A 22 3.23 14.18 -9.22
CA ILE A 22 2.49 13.63 -10.36
C ILE A 22 1.09 13.24 -9.90
N ASP A 23 0.11 14.13 -10.11
CA ASP A 23 -1.29 13.92 -9.75
C ASP A 23 -2.08 13.32 -10.93
N LEU A 24 -2.59 12.10 -10.73
CA LEU A 24 -3.37 11.39 -11.75
C LEU A 24 -4.88 11.58 -11.60
N VAL A 25 -5.36 12.08 -10.45
CA VAL A 25 -6.80 12.21 -10.18
C VAL A 25 -7.50 13.16 -11.17
N PRO A 26 -6.94 14.34 -11.53
CA PRO A 26 -7.57 15.24 -12.50
C PRO A 26 -7.74 14.64 -13.90
N LEU A 27 -7.09 13.51 -14.17
CA LEU A 27 -7.03 12.87 -15.48
C LEU A 27 -7.93 11.63 -15.57
N GLU A 28 -8.65 11.25 -14.50
CA GLU A 28 -9.58 10.10 -14.48
C GLU A 28 -10.83 10.25 -15.39
N GLY A 29 -10.92 11.30 -16.18
CA GLY A 29 -11.92 11.45 -17.24
C GLY A 29 -11.36 12.09 -18.51
N ALA A 30 -10.03 12.15 -18.62
CA ALA A 30 -9.34 12.73 -19.76
C ALA A 30 -9.21 11.72 -20.91
N THR A 31 -8.96 12.23 -22.12
CA THR A 31 -8.65 11.38 -23.28
C THR A 31 -7.24 10.79 -23.15
N SER A 32 -7.00 9.69 -23.84
CA SER A 32 -5.69 9.02 -23.86
C SER A 32 -4.56 9.93 -24.34
N GLU A 33 -4.82 10.77 -25.35
CA GLU A 33 -3.83 11.71 -25.88
C GLU A 33 -3.43 12.73 -24.82
N ARG A 34 -4.40 13.25 -24.07
CA ARG A 34 -4.14 14.22 -23.00
C ARG A 34 -3.39 13.58 -21.84
N ILE A 35 -3.81 12.39 -21.41
CA ILE A 35 -3.13 11.63 -20.34
C ILE A 35 -1.67 11.37 -20.73
N HIS A 36 -1.45 10.87 -21.95
CA HIS A 36 -0.10 10.56 -22.46
C HIS A 36 0.76 11.82 -22.55
N ALA A 37 0.25 12.89 -23.18
CA ALA A 37 1.00 14.14 -23.37
C ALA A 37 1.37 14.83 -22.05
N GLU A 38 0.47 14.81 -21.04
CA GLU A 38 0.72 15.45 -19.76
C GLU A 38 1.59 14.58 -18.83
N VAL A 39 1.34 13.27 -18.74
CA VAL A 39 1.92 12.42 -17.68
C VAL A 39 3.18 11.69 -18.13
N ALA A 40 3.25 11.19 -19.38
CA ALA A 40 4.36 10.36 -19.82
C ALA A 40 5.73 11.07 -19.68
N PRO A 41 5.89 12.35 -20.08
CA PRO A 41 7.16 13.05 -19.92
C PRO A 41 7.57 13.23 -18.45
N GLN A 42 6.60 13.46 -17.56
CA GLN A 42 6.86 13.64 -16.13
C GLN A 42 7.33 12.33 -15.49
N VAL A 43 6.66 11.22 -15.78
CA VAL A 43 7.03 9.90 -15.28
C VAL A 43 8.38 9.48 -15.84
N ASP A 44 8.64 9.65 -17.15
CA ASP A 44 9.93 9.31 -17.74
C ASP A 44 11.08 10.12 -17.11
N ALA A 45 10.90 11.44 -16.96
CA ALA A 45 11.90 12.31 -16.36
C ALA A 45 12.19 11.93 -14.89
N ALA A 46 11.15 11.60 -14.12
CA ALA A 46 11.30 11.15 -12.74
C ALA A 46 12.06 9.81 -12.64
N LEU A 47 11.70 8.84 -13.50
CA LEU A 47 12.39 7.54 -13.56
C LEU A 47 13.85 7.69 -14.02
N ALA A 48 14.11 8.53 -15.02
CA ALA A 48 15.46 8.81 -15.51
C ALA A 48 16.34 9.46 -14.42
N SER A 49 15.79 10.44 -13.70
CA SER A 49 16.45 11.09 -12.56
C SER A 49 16.78 10.06 -11.47
N LEU A 50 15.81 9.21 -11.11
CA LEU A 50 16.00 8.19 -10.08
C LEU A 50 17.06 7.15 -10.49
N LEU A 51 17.00 6.66 -11.73
CA LEU A 51 17.98 5.71 -12.27
C LEU A 51 19.40 6.28 -12.27
N SER A 52 19.55 7.57 -12.59
CA SER A 52 20.84 8.27 -12.51
C SER A 52 21.36 8.32 -11.07
N THR A 53 20.53 8.73 -10.11
CA THR A 53 20.90 8.76 -8.69
C THR A 53 21.25 7.38 -8.15
N LEU A 54 20.48 6.35 -8.49
CA LEU A 54 20.75 4.96 -8.10
C LEU A 54 22.05 4.43 -8.73
N GLY A 55 22.38 4.84 -9.95
CA GLY A 55 23.68 4.56 -10.56
C GLY A 55 24.84 5.14 -9.74
N GLN A 56 24.70 6.38 -9.28
CA GLN A 56 25.72 7.02 -8.43
C GLN A 56 25.83 6.37 -7.04
N VAL A 57 24.72 5.85 -6.50
CA VAL A 57 24.75 5.01 -5.29
C VAL A 57 25.53 3.73 -5.57
N LEU A 58 25.23 3.02 -6.66
CA LEU A 58 25.95 1.81 -7.04
C LEU A 58 27.45 2.04 -7.20
N ASP A 59 27.85 3.00 -8.02
CA ASP A 59 29.27 3.33 -8.27
C ASP A 59 30.05 3.61 -6.97
N ARG A 60 29.35 4.11 -5.93
CA ARG A 60 29.94 4.41 -4.62
C ARG A 60 30.10 3.17 -3.74
N TYR A 61 29.13 2.25 -3.74
CA TYR A 61 29.07 1.12 -2.81
C TYR A 61 29.45 -0.23 -3.44
N GLU A 62 29.55 -0.34 -4.77
CA GLU A 62 29.87 -1.59 -5.49
C GLU A 62 31.26 -2.13 -5.13
N GLY A 63 32.25 -1.25 -4.87
CA GLY A 63 33.58 -1.65 -4.40
C GLY A 63 33.61 -2.28 -2.99
N ALA A 64 32.49 -2.30 -2.28
CA ALA A 64 32.33 -2.94 -0.98
C ALA A 64 31.56 -4.27 -1.04
N SER A 65 31.04 -4.66 -2.21
CA SER A 65 30.29 -5.91 -2.36
C SER A 65 31.25 -7.06 -2.71
N PRO A 66 31.18 -8.22 -2.02
CA PRO A 66 31.90 -9.41 -2.48
C PRO A 66 31.37 -9.79 -3.87
N THR A 67 32.27 -10.07 -4.81
CA THR A 67 31.91 -10.51 -6.17
C THR A 67 31.02 -11.75 -6.10
N PHE A 68 29.73 -11.57 -6.39
CA PHE A 68 28.77 -12.67 -6.59
C PHE A 68 28.90 -13.19 -8.02
N ASP A 69 29.92 -14.02 -8.27
CA ASP A 69 29.99 -14.84 -9.48
C ASP A 69 28.85 -15.88 -9.44
N GLY A 70 27.75 -15.68 -10.19
CA GLY A 70 26.78 -16.76 -10.39
C GLY A 70 25.32 -16.44 -10.73
N ILE A 71 24.91 -15.19 -10.96
CA ILE A 71 23.50 -14.85 -11.24
C ILE A 71 23.32 -14.35 -12.68
N GLU A 72 23.57 -15.20 -13.68
CA GLU A 72 23.36 -14.83 -15.09
C GLU A 72 22.01 -15.33 -15.69
N ASP A 73 21.17 -16.08 -14.97
CA ASP A 73 19.98 -16.74 -15.58
C ASP A 73 18.63 -16.46 -14.89
N ALA A 74 18.48 -15.33 -14.20
CA ALA A 74 17.28 -15.02 -13.40
C ALA A 74 16.26 -14.10 -14.11
N GLY A 75 16.11 -14.23 -15.43
CA GLY A 75 15.41 -13.25 -16.29
C GLY A 75 13.90 -13.02 -16.09
N SER A 76 13.20 -13.71 -15.18
CA SER A 76 11.78 -13.41 -14.91
C SER A 76 11.25 -13.65 -13.49
N SER A 77 11.97 -14.37 -12.63
CA SER A 77 11.54 -14.63 -11.23
C SER A 77 11.83 -13.46 -10.28
N VAL A 78 12.86 -12.65 -10.59
CA VAL A 78 13.43 -11.63 -9.68
C VAL A 78 12.42 -10.55 -9.28
N VAL A 79 11.41 -10.24 -10.10
CA VAL A 79 10.40 -9.22 -9.79
C VAL A 79 9.46 -9.67 -8.65
N ARG A 80 9.09 -10.97 -8.61
CA ARG A 80 8.30 -11.52 -7.50
C ARG A 80 9.16 -11.75 -6.25
N ASP A 81 10.45 -11.97 -6.45
CA ASP A 81 11.39 -12.17 -5.36
C ASP A 81 11.93 -10.86 -4.79
N PHE A 82 11.75 -9.70 -5.44
CA PHE A 82 12.15 -8.41 -4.88
C PHE A 82 11.48 -8.16 -3.52
N GLU A 83 10.17 -8.37 -3.42
CA GLU A 83 9.45 -8.09 -2.17
C GLU A 83 9.84 -9.05 -1.04
N ARG A 84 10.23 -10.30 -1.35
CA ARG A 84 10.76 -11.24 -0.35
C ARG A 84 12.25 -11.05 -0.07
N GLY A 85 13.00 -10.63 -1.08
CA GLY A 85 14.44 -10.50 -1.08
C GLY A 85 14.91 -9.26 -0.35
N VAL A 86 14.20 -8.13 -0.47
CA VAL A 86 14.51 -6.90 0.27
C VAL A 86 14.49 -7.16 1.78
N ASP A 87 13.45 -7.83 2.30
CA ASP A 87 13.34 -8.11 3.73
C ASP A 87 14.39 -9.12 4.21
N ALA A 88 14.75 -10.11 3.38
CA ALA A 88 15.76 -11.11 3.72
C ALA A 88 17.21 -10.55 3.68
N LEU A 89 17.50 -9.61 2.77
CA LEU A 89 18.82 -9.00 2.64
C LEU A 89 19.16 -8.06 3.80
N VAL A 90 18.15 -7.46 4.44
CA VAL A 90 18.33 -6.48 5.52
C VAL A 90 19.08 -7.08 6.72
N ASP A 91 18.93 -8.38 6.99
CA ASP A 91 19.45 -9.00 8.21
C ASP A 91 20.83 -9.68 8.08
N GLN A 92 21.38 -9.85 6.87
CA GLN A 92 22.50 -10.80 6.66
C GLN A 92 23.80 -10.22 6.08
N LEU A 93 23.80 -9.00 5.57
CA LEU A 93 24.94 -8.44 4.83
C LEU A 93 25.69 -7.34 5.60
N PRO A 94 26.99 -7.13 5.33
CA PRO A 94 27.69 -5.92 5.75
C PRO A 94 26.92 -4.67 5.33
N SER A 95 26.95 -3.64 6.17
CA SER A 95 26.16 -2.41 6.01
C SER A 95 26.28 -1.78 4.61
N ALA A 96 27.50 -1.69 4.05
CA ALA A 96 27.73 -1.15 2.71
C ALA A 96 27.22 -2.06 1.56
N GLY A 97 27.33 -3.38 1.69
CA GLY A 97 26.83 -4.34 0.69
C GLY A 97 25.31 -4.29 0.55
N ARG A 98 24.58 -4.10 1.67
CA ARG A 98 23.12 -3.90 1.68
C ARG A 98 22.68 -2.73 0.80
N VAL A 99 23.42 -1.62 0.82
CA VAL A 99 23.10 -0.43 0.01
C VAL A 99 23.27 -0.72 -1.48
N ALA A 100 24.38 -1.36 -1.87
CA ALA A 100 24.66 -1.69 -3.25
C ALA A 100 23.61 -2.66 -3.82
N ASP A 101 23.32 -3.76 -3.12
CA ASP A 101 22.36 -4.77 -3.60
C ASP A 101 20.95 -4.20 -3.75
N LEU A 102 20.51 -3.40 -2.78
CA LEU A 102 19.20 -2.76 -2.84
C LEU A 102 19.13 -1.73 -3.97
N ALA A 103 20.19 -0.94 -4.17
CA ALA A 103 20.27 0.01 -5.28
C ALA A 103 20.28 -0.70 -6.64
N PHE A 104 20.94 -1.86 -6.74
CA PHE A 104 21.00 -2.67 -7.96
C PHE A 104 19.61 -3.20 -8.31
N MET A 105 18.95 -3.84 -7.35
CA MET A 105 17.60 -4.36 -7.52
C MET A 105 16.60 -3.25 -7.88
N ALA A 106 16.69 -2.10 -7.19
CA ALA A 106 15.89 -0.91 -7.50
C ALA A 106 16.13 -0.42 -8.93
N ASN A 107 17.40 -0.37 -9.38
CA ASN A 107 17.76 0.07 -10.71
C ASN A 107 17.18 -0.85 -11.80
N LEU A 108 17.33 -2.17 -11.65
CA LEU A 108 16.79 -3.17 -12.58
C LEU A 108 15.26 -3.02 -12.73
N GLU A 109 14.55 -2.97 -11.62
CA GLU A 109 13.09 -2.82 -11.61
C GLU A 109 12.67 -1.51 -12.30
N LEU A 110 13.31 -0.39 -11.99
CA LEU A 110 12.93 0.91 -12.56
C LEU A 110 13.25 1.02 -14.04
N ARG A 111 14.31 0.36 -14.52
CA ARG A 111 14.57 0.21 -15.97
C ARG A 111 13.44 -0.53 -16.66
N GLN A 112 12.93 -1.62 -16.08
CA GLN A 112 11.79 -2.36 -16.63
C GLN A 112 10.52 -1.49 -16.64
N ARG A 113 10.25 -0.73 -15.58
CA ARG A 113 9.10 0.19 -15.52
C ARG A 113 9.21 1.30 -16.56
N ARG A 114 10.39 1.89 -16.72
CA ARG A 114 10.66 2.92 -17.73
C ARG A 114 10.49 2.38 -19.14
N ALA A 115 11.03 1.19 -19.43
CA ALA A 115 10.84 0.53 -20.71
C ALA A 115 9.34 0.30 -21.02
N ARG A 116 8.58 -0.17 -20.03
CA ARG A 116 7.12 -0.34 -20.17
C ARG A 116 6.40 0.98 -20.45
N VAL A 117 6.76 2.07 -19.75
CA VAL A 117 6.23 3.41 -20.02
C VAL A 117 6.53 3.86 -21.45
N ALA A 118 7.74 3.60 -21.95
CA ALA A 118 8.15 3.95 -23.31
C ALA A 118 7.38 3.19 -24.41
N THR A 119 6.76 2.04 -24.08
CA THR A 119 5.91 1.29 -25.03
C THR A 119 4.47 1.80 -25.13
N LEU A 120 4.06 2.75 -24.29
CA LEU A 120 2.68 3.25 -24.28
C LEU A 120 2.41 4.17 -25.48
N SER A 121 1.28 3.96 -26.12
CA SER A 121 0.77 4.78 -27.22
C SER A 121 -0.28 5.80 -26.72
N PRO A 122 -0.37 7.00 -27.31
CA PRO A 122 -1.48 7.92 -27.03
C PRO A 122 -2.85 7.37 -27.46
N THR A 123 -2.91 6.28 -28.22
CA THR A 123 -4.14 5.58 -28.61
C THR A 123 -4.49 4.39 -27.72
N ASP A 124 -3.67 4.10 -26.69
CA ASP A 124 -4.00 3.06 -25.71
C ASP A 124 -5.25 3.45 -24.91
N ASP A 125 -5.90 2.45 -24.30
CA ASP A 125 -6.98 2.68 -23.35
C ASP A 125 -6.56 3.66 -22.22
N PRO A 126 -7.36 4.69 -21.89
CA PRO A 126 -7.04 5.69 -20.87
C PRO A 126 -6.67 5.07 -19.50
N TRP A 127 -7.36 3.99 -19.12
CA TRP A 127 -7.16 3.35 -17.82
C TRP A 127 -5.87 2.54 -17.80
N LYS A 128 -5.54 1.86 -18.90
CA LYS A 128 -4.24 1.21 -19.08
C LYS A 128 -3.09 2.21 -18.95
N LEU A 129 -3.23 3.42 -19.50
CA LEU A 129 -2.25 4.49 -19.35
C LEU A 129 -2.10 4.90 -17.89
N LEU A 130 -3.21 5.29 -17.23
CA LEU A 130 -3.20 5.71 -15.83
C LEU A 130 -2.66 4.62 -14.89
N ALA A 131 -2.97 3.35 -15.13
CA ALA A 131 -2.45 2.21 -14.37
C ALA A 131 -0.96 2.01 -14.54
N THR A 132 -0.46 2.12 -15.76
CA THR A 132 0.97 1.98 -16.01
C THR A 132 1.74 3.13 -15.37
N PHE A 133 1.24 4.36 -15.45
CA PHE A 133 1.86 5.52 -14.80
C PHE A 133 1.79 5.45 -13.27
N ASP A 134 0.64 5.09 -12.68
CA ASP A 134 0.52 4.93 -11.23
C ASP A 134 1.45 3.83 -10.69
N SER A 135 1.51 2.68 -11.40
CA SER A 135 2.41 1.59 -11.06
C SER A 135 3.88 2.02 -11.08
N ALA A 136 4.31 2.74 -12.14
CA ALA A 136 5.66 3.26 -12.24
C ALA A 136 5.98 4.27 -11.13
N ARG A 137 5.06 5.20 -10.86
CA ARG A 137 5.17 6.21 -9.78
C ARG A 137 5.33 5.55 -8.41
N ARG A 138 4.46 4.59 -8.07
CA ARG A 138 4.53 3.83 -6.81
C ARG A 138 5.84 3.07 -6.67
N ARG A 139 6.30 2.43 -7.74
CA ARG A 139 7.54 1.66 -7.72
C ARG A 139 8.77 2.57 -7.56
N ALA A 140 8.79 3.72 -8.23
CA ALA A 140 9.81 4.75 -8.02
C ALA A 140 9.85 5.20 -6.56
N ARG A 141 8.68 5.50 -5.96
CA ARG A 141 8.57 5.89 -4.55
C ARG A 141 9.09 4.80 -3.61
N LYS A 142 8.66 3.54 -3.80
CA LYS A 142 9.07 2.39 -2.98
C LYS A 142 10.59 2.17 -3.06
N SER A 143 11.13 2.09 -4.27
CA SER A 143 12.56 1.86 -4.50
C SER A 143 13.43 2.98 -3.92
N ALA A 144 13.07 4.25 -4.16
CA ALA A 144 13.83 5.38 -3.63
C ALA A 144 13.78 5.47 -2.11
N THR A 145 12.62 5.22 -1.50
CA THR A 145 12.47 5.22 -0.03
C THR A 145 13.29 4.11 0.59
N ALA A 146 13.22 2.88 0.05
CA ALA A 146 13.97 1.76 0.57
C ALA A 146 15.49 2.02 0.52
N VAL A 147 16.01 2.48 -0.62
CA VAL A 147 17.45 2.81 -0.76
C VAL A 147 17.84 3.96 0.17
N ALA A 148 17.02 5.01 0.27
CA ALA A 148 17.29 6.14 1.15
C ALA A 148 17.34 5.74 2.63
N THR A 149 16.40 4.90 3.08
CA THR A 149 16.37 4.43 4.48
C THR A 149 17.62 3.64 4.82
N VAL A 150 18.01 2.67 3.98
CA VAL A 150 19.21 1.87 4.22
C VAL A 150 20.47 2.73 4.11
N LEU A 151 20.55 3.63 3.13
CA LEU A 151 21.68 4.55 2.98
C LEU A 151 21.86 5.44 4.23
N ALA A 152 20.77 6.00 4.74
CA ALA A 152 20.79 6.85 5.93
C ALA A 152 21.19 6.06 7.18
N GLU A 153 20.64 4.85 7.36
CA GLU A 153 21.00 3.92 8.45
C GLU A 153 22.51 3.62 8.47
N VAL A 154 23.05 3.25 7.31
CA VAL A 154 24.46 2.83 7.15
C VAL A 154 25.43 3.98 7.37
N GLU A 155 25.04 5.19 6.98
CA GLU A 155 25.88 6.39 7.09
C GLU A 155 25.64 7.15 8.41
N GLY A 156 24.72 6.69 9.26
CA GLY A 156 24.35 7.38 10.51
C GLY A 156 23.74 8.76 10.27
N LEU A 157 23.06 8.94 9.15
CA LEU A 157 22.41 10.19 8.75
C LEU A 157 20.91 10.11 9.04
N GLU A 158 20.28 11.27 9.24
CA GLU A 158 18.83 11.37 9.20
C GLU A 158 18.36 11.48 7.74
N HIS A 159 17.29 10.76 7.38
CA HIS A 159 16.62 10.98 6.11
C HIS A 159 15.47 11.99 6.30
N GLY A 160 15.58 13.17 5.69
CA GLY A 160 14.65 14.29 5.93
C GLY A 160 13.27 14.18 5.28
N PHE A 161 12.87 13.02 4.74
CA PHE A 161 11.64 12.90 3.97
C PHE A 161 10.51 12.36 4.85
N SER A 162 9.42 13.12 4.98
CA SER A 162 8.23 12.75 5.76
C SER A 162 7.23 11.92 4.98
N HIS A 163 7.67 11.23 3.91
CA HIS A 163 6.75 10.37 3.16
C HIS A 163 6.23 9.30 4.09
N ALA A 164 4.90 9.28 4.26
CA ALA A 164 4.23 8.23 4.99
C ALA A 164 4.73 6.89 4.45
N SER A 165 5.24 6.03 5.34
CA SER A 165 5.71 4.72 4.95
C SER A 165 4.62 3.98 4.16
N GLU A 166 5.03 3.07 3.27
CA GLU A 166 4.09 2.23 2.53
C GLU A 166 3.09 1.55 3.47
N LEU A 167 3.57 1.12 4.65
CA LEU A 167 2.74 0.62 5.74
C LEU A 167 1.69 1.63 6.20
N THR A 168 2.07 2.86 6.55
CA THR A 168 1.13 3.90 7.00
C THR A 168 0.04 4.17 5.95
N GLN A 169 0.42 4.24 4.68
CA GLN A 169 -0.54 4.41 3.59
C GLN A 169 -1.47 3.20 3.46
N SER A 170 -0.93 1.98 3.50
CA SER A 170 -1.72 0.76 3.46
C SER A 170 -2.68 0.63 4.65
N LEU A 171 -2.27 1.06 5.85
CA LEU A 171 -3.14 1.12 7.03
C LEU A 171 -4.31 2.10 6.82
N LEU A 172 -4.03 3.32 6.31
CA LEU A 172 -5.07 4.31 6.01
C LEU A 172 -6.05 3.80 4.94
N VAL A 173 -5.54 3.20 3.86
CA VAL A 173 -6.36 2.61 2.80
C VAL A 173 -7.22 1.47 3.35
N ARG A 174 -6.65 0.57 4.15
CA ARG A 174 -7.39 -0.53 4.79
C ARG A 174 -8.55 -0.01 5.64
N VAL A 175 -8.32 1.01 6.47
CA VAL A 175 -9.38 1.62 7.28
C VAL A 175 -10.49 2.22 6.41
N ALA A 176 -10.14 2.90 5.32
CA ALA A 176 -11.13 3.47 4.42
C ALA A 176 -11.94 2.40 3.68
N TYR A 177 -11.30 1.32 3.22
CA TYR A 177 -11.97 0.19 2.59
C TYR A 177 -12.89 -0.56 3.55
N ALA A 178 -12.43 -0.84 4.76
CA ALA A 178 -13.27 -1.45 5.78
C ALA A 178 -14.49 -0.59 6.12
N LYS A 179 -14.32 0.74 6.20
CA LYS A 179 -15.44 1.66 6.39
C LYS A 179 -16.43 1.60 5.21
N LEU A 180 -15.95 1.65 3.97
CA LEU A 180 -16.82 1.57 2.79
C LEU A 180 -17.55 0.22 2.73
N ARG A 181 -16.84 -0.89 2.96
CA ARG A 181 -17.42 -2.23 3.02
C ARG A 181 -18.57 -2.30 4.02
N ARG A 182 -18.37 -1.81 5.25
CA ARG A 182 -19.44 -1.74 6.26
C ARG A 182 -20.64 -0.90 5.84
N GLN A 183 -20.45 0.16 5.05
CA GLN A 183 -21.58 0.95 4.52
C GLN A 183 -22.35 0.23 3.42
N ILE A 184 -21.70 -0.68 2.69
CA ILE A 184 -22.33 -1.52 1.66
C ILE A 184 -23.03 -2.70 2.34
N GLU A 185 -22.34 -3.44 3.21
CA GLU A 185 -22.80 -4.74 3.73
C GLU A 185 -23.57 -4.66 5.06
N GLY A 186 -23.49 -3.54 5.78
CA GLY A 186 -23.78 -3.48 7.22
C GLY A 186 -25.18 -3.91 7.66
N ASP A 187 -26.18 -3.82 6.79
CA ASP A 187 -27.56 -4.22 7.10
C ASP A 187 -28.04 -5.39 6.22
N GLY A 188 -27.11 -6.10 5.57
CA GLY A 188 -27.41 -7.23 4.70
C GLY A 188 -27.92 -6.84 3.31
N GLU A 189 -28.54 -7.81 2.64
CA GLU A 189 -29.14 -7.63 1.32
C GLU A 189 -30.44 -6.80 1.42
N PRO A 190 -30.60 -5.75 0.60
CA PRO A 190 -31.75 -4.86 0.68
C PRO A 190 -33.01 -5.52 0.13
N THR A 191 -34.15 -5.22 0.74
CA THR A 191 -35.46 -5.53 0.13
C THR A 191 -35.70 -4.60 -1.07
N PRO A 192 -36.61 -4.94 -2.01
CA PRO A 192 -36.98 -4.07 -3.12
C PRO A 192 -37.32 -2.63 -2.69
N ASP A 193 -38.02 -2.49 -1.57
CA ASP A 193 -38.48 -1.23 -1.00
C ASP A 193 -37.34 -0.41 -0.37
N GLN A 194 -36.23 -1.04 0.01
CA GLN A 194 -35.04 -0.39 0.60
C GLN A 194 -33.96 -0.06 -0.43
N LEU A 195 -33.99 -0.72 -1.59
CA LEU A 195 -32.92 -0.72 -2.59
C LEU A 195 -32.53 0.70 -3.05
N GLU A 196 -33.51 1.56 -3.36
CA GLU A 196 -33.23 2.92 -3.80
C GLU A 196 -32.48 3.73 -2.73
N THR A 197 -32.99 3.70 -1.48
CA THR A 197 -32.38 4.39 -0.35
C THR A 197 -30.95 3.89 -0.10
N ARG A 198 -30.74 2.57 -0.19
CA ARG A 198 -29.45 1.91 -0.02
C ARG A 198 -28.44 2.32 -1.09
N LEU A 199 -28.82 2.27 -2.36
CA LEU A 199 -27.95 2.70 -3.46
C LEU A 199 -27.60 4.18 -3.39
N ARG A 200 -28.56 5.04 -3.00
CA ARG A 200 -28.32 6.48 -2.77
C ARG A 200 -27.31 6.73 -1.64
N HIS A 201 -27.44 5.99 -0.54
CA HIS A 201 -26.53 6.06 0.60
C HIS A 201 -25.11 5.63 0.21
N VAL A 202 -24.96 4.49 -0.46
CA VAL A 202 -23.67 4.01 -0.97
C VAL A 202 -23.07 5.02 -1.97
N GLY A 203 -23.87 5.53 -2.92
CA GLY A 203 -23.44 6.54 -3.88
C GLY A 203 -22.87 7.80 -3.21
N THR A 204 -23.50 8.25 -2.12
CA THR A 204 -23.00 9.36 -1.30
C THR A 204 -21.65 9.03 -0.65
N HIS A 205 -21.48 7.83 -0.11
CA HIS A 205 -20.21 7.39 0.48
C HIS A 205 -19.08 7.27 -0.55
N LEU A 206 -19.38 6.86 -1.79
CA LEU A 206 -18.42 6.86 -2.89
C LEU A 206 -17.94 8.28 -3.22
N VAL A 207 -18.85 9.25 -3.26
CA VAL A 207 -18.50 10.68 -3.47
C VAL A 207 -17.65 11.22 -2.32
N ILE A 208 -18.03 10.93 -1.07
CA ILE A 208 -17.25 11.32 0.11
C ILE A 208 -15.84 10.71 0.08
N LEU A 209 -15.70 9.45 -0.34
CA LEU A 209 -14.39 8.81 -0.47
C LEU A 209 -13.55 9.51 -1.54
N ALA A 210 -14.13 9.79 -2.72
CA ALA A 210 -13.47 10.48 -3.82
C ALA A 210 -12.99 11.89 -3.46
N GLY A 211 -13.68 12.58 -2.55
CA GLY A 211 -13.30 13.90 -2.06
C GLY A 211 -12.17 13.93 -1.04
N LYS A 212 -11.69 12.77 -0.54
CA LYS A 212 -10.61 12.71 0.46
C LYS A 212 -9.24 12.68 -0.19
N THR A 213 -8.25 13.25 0.50
CA THR A 213 -6.83 13.15 0.09
C THR A 213 -6.38 11.70 -0.09
N LEU A 214 -6.87 10.79 0.75
CA LEU A 214 -6.60 9.35 0.68
C LEU A 214 -7.03 8.70 -0.65
N TYR A 215 -8.01 9.28 -1.36
CA TYR A 215 -8.43 8.77 -2.67
C TYR A 215 -7.23 8.66 -3.64
N ARG A 216 -6.31 9.63 -3.59
CA ARG A 216 -5.08 9.67 -4.39
C ARG A 216 -4.14 8.48 -4.16
N GLU A 217 -4.23 7.86 -2.97
CA GLU A 217 -3.40 6.72 -2.58
C GLU A 217 -4.06 5.36 -2.90
N LEU A 218 -5.33 5.35 -3.31
CA LEU A 218 -6.00 4.14 -3.80
C LEU A 218 -5.39 3.71 -5.13
N ARG A 219 -5.33 2.40 -5.38
CA ARG A 219 -4.86 1.89 -6.68
C ARG A 219 -5.76 2.44 -7.78
N ILE A 220 -5.22 2.72 -8.96
CA ILE A 220 -6.05 3.25 -10.03
C ILE A 220 -7.18 2.28 -10.38
N GLU A 221 -6.94 0.97 -10.32
CA GLU A 221 -7.94 -0.04 -10.67
C GLU A 221 -9.15 0.05 -9.72
N ASP A 222 -8.87 0.25 -8.43
CA ASP A 222 -9.91 0.45 -7.41
C ASP A 222 -10.67 1.76 -7.66
N ARG A 223 -9.97 2.84 -8.01
CA ARG A 223 -10.58 4.15 -8.34
C ARG A 223 -11.50 4.06 -9.56
N VAL A 224 -11.07 3.36 -10.61
CA VAL A 224 -11.86 3.12 -11.82
C VAL A 224 -13.14 2.37 -11.50
N GLN A 225 -13.04 1.28 -10.74
CA GLN A 225 -14.23 0.51 -10.37
C GLN A 225 -15.18 1.32 -9.49
N LEU A 226 -14.66 2.11 -8.53
CA LEU A 226 -15.45 3.05 -7.72
C LEU A 226 -16.20 4.07 -8.59
N GLN A 227 -15.52 4.66 -9.59
CA GLN A 227 -16.12 5.61 -10.53
C GLN A 227 -17.22 4.96 -11.38
N GLN A 228 -16.97 3.77 -11.93
CA GLN A 228 -17.93 3.03 -12.75
C GLN A 228 -19.18 2.66 -11.94
N LEU A 229 -19.00 2.13 -10.72
CA LEU A 229 -20.12 1.81 -9.83
C LEU A 229 -20.93 3.06 -9.48
N ARG A 230 -20.26 4.19 -9.19
CA ARG A 230 -20.93 5.47 -8.95
C ARG A 230 -21.76 5.92 -10.16
N THR A 231 -21.20 5.88 -11.35
CA THR A 231 -21.90 6.27 -12.59
C THR A 231 -23.14 5.40 -12.80
N ARG A 232 -23.00 4.07 -12.67
CA ARG A 232 -24.13 3.13 -12.80
C ARG A 232 -25.23 3.36 -11.76
N ILE A 233 -24.86 3.69 -10.51
CA ILE A 233 -25.83 4.09 -9.47
C ILE A 233 -26.60 5.34 -9.90
N LEU A 234 -25.90 6.37 -10.37
CA LEU A 234 -26.54 7.63 -10.78
C LEU A 234 -27.44 7.45 -12.00
N GLU A 235 -27.00 6.67 -12.99
CA GLU A 235 -27.79 6.32 -14.17
C GLU A 235 -29.06 5.56 -13.77
N TRP A 236 -28.94 4.51 -12.95
CA TRP A 236 -30.08 3.75 -12.47
C TRP A 236 -31.05 4.61 -11.65
N LEU A 237 -30.54 5.50 -10.79
CA LEU A 237 -31.39 6.42 -10.00
C LEU A 237 -32.11 7.48 -10.84
N ALA A 238 -31.53 7.87 -11.99
CA ALA A 238 -32.08 8.88 -12.88
C ALA A 238 -33.08 8.29 -13.90
N ASP A 239 -32.97 6.99 -14.21
CA ASP A 239 -33.83 6.32 -15.17
C ASP A 239 -35.28 6.17 -14.65
N ALA A 240 -36.23 6.61 -15.47
CA ALA A 240 -37.66 6.52 -15.20
C ALA A 240 -38.22 5.11 -15.44
N GLU A 241 -37.56 4.31 -16.27
CA GLU A 241 -37.95 2.93 -16.59
C GLU A 241 -37.13 1.89 -15.80
N ARG A 242 -36.37 2.34 -14.78
CA ARG A 242 -35.52 1.48 -13.95
C ARG A 242 -36.31 0.30 -13.37
N THR A 243 -35.73 -0.90 -13.44
CA THR A 243 -36.31 -2.09 -12.81
C THR A 243 -35.65 -2.41 -11.48
N THR A 244 -36.39 -3.06 -10.58
CA THR A 244 -35.82 -3.60 -9.32
C THR A 244 -34.72 -4.63 -9.61
N GLY A 245 -34.87 -5.43 -10.67
CA GLY A 245 -33.89 -6.45 -11.06
C GLY A 245 -32.52 -5.83 -11.37
N ASP A 246 -32.48 -4.77 -12.17
CA ASP A 246 -31.22 -4.08 -12.50
C ASP A 246 -30.56 -3.47 -11.26
N GLY A 247 -31.36 -2.92 -10.35
CA GLY A 247 -30.85 -2.38 -9.09
C GLY A 247 -30.28 -3.47 -8.18
N MET A 248 -30.90 -4.65 -8.12
CA MET A 248 -30.38 -5.79 -7.36
C MET A 248 -29.07 -6.33 -7.95
N HIS A 249 -28.94 -6.38 -9.27
CA HIS A 249 -27.68 -6.72 -9.92
C HIS A 249 -26.58 -5.70 -9.60
N LEU A 250 -26.90 -4.40 -9.61
CA LEU A 250 -25.96 -3.37 -9.19
C LEU A 250 -25.55 -3.51 -7.72
N TRP A 251 -26.46 -3.93 -6.84
CA TRP A 251 -26.14 -4.24 -5.46
C TRP A 251 -25.19 -5.44 -5.32
N GLN A 252 -25.42 -6.50 -6.09
CA GLN A 252 -24.52 -7.66 -6.15
C GLN A 252 -23.11 -7.26 -6.60
N ASP A 253 -23.00 -6.40 -7.62
CA ASP A 253 -21.71 -5.87 -8.06
C ASP A 253 -21.00 -5.07 -6.96
N LEU A 254 -21.74 -4.26 -6.19
CA LEU A 254 -21.20 -3.50 -5.07
C LEU A 254 -20.64 -4.42 -3.96
N THR A 255 -21.39 -5.45 -3.58
CA THR A 255 -20.94 -6.42 -2.55
C THR A 255 -19.75 -7.25 -3.03
N ALA A 256 -19.74 -7.68 -4.29
CA ALA A 256 -18.61 -8.36 -4.91
C ALA A 256 -17.35 -7.46 -4.90
N PHE A 257 -17.51 -6.19 -5.26
CA PHE A 257 -16.41 -5.23 -5.21
C PHE A 257 -15.92 -4.98 -3.78
N ALA A 258 -16.82 -4.84 -2.81
CA ALA A 258 -16.47 -4.68 -1.39
C ALA A 258 -15.65 -5.86 -0.86
N SER A 259 -15.94 -7.07 -1.33
CA SER A 259 -15.14 -8.27 -1.05
C SER A 259 -13.73 -8.20 -1.67
N ILE A 260 -13.60 -7.68 -2.89
CA ILE A 260 -12.29 -7.44 -3.54
C ILE A 260 -11.46 -6.41 -2.75
N LEU A 261 -12.08 -5.35 -2.24
CA LEU A 261 -11.38 -4.35 -1.42
C LEU A 261 -10.74 -4.96 -0.17
N ALA A 262 -11.33 -6.03 0.38
CA ALA A 262 -10.76 -6.74 1.53
C ALA A 262 -9.42 -7.42 1.22
N LEU A 263 -9.07 -7.61 -0.06
CA LEU A 263 -7.77 -8.12 -0.49
C LEU A 263 -6.61 -7.16 -0.18
N VAL A 264 -6.90 -5.90 0.19
CA VAL A 264 -5.89 -4.99 0.76
C VAL A 264 -5.16 -5.64 1.94
N ASN A 265 -5.85 -6.46 2.74
CA ASN A 265 -5.28 -7.17 3.89
C ASN A 265 -4.22 -8.21 3.52
N GLN A 266 -4.09 -8.55 2.23
CA GLN A 266 -3.10 -9.53 1.74
C GLN A 266 -1.80 -8.86 1.28
N ARG A 267 -1.67 -7.54 1.42
CA ARG A 267 -0.41 -6.84 1.16
C ARG A 267 0.64 -7.28 2.17
N GLN A 268 1.86 -7.51 1.72
CA GLN A 268 2.94 -8.08 2.52
C GLN A 268 3.25 -7.25 3.76
N GLU A 269 3.33 -5.92 3.63
CA GLU A 269 3.61 -5.01 4.73
C GLU A 269 2.53 -5.04 5.81
N LEU A 270 1.25 -5.23 5.41
CA LEU A 270 0.16 -5.39 6.36
C LEU A 270 0.19 -6.75 7.04
N LEU A 271 0.46 -7.83 6.30
CA LEU A 271 0.58 -9.17 6.86
C LEU A 271 1.70 -9.25 7.91
N GLN A 272 2.87 -8.67 7.63
CA GLN A 272 4.00 -8.60 8.57
C GLN A 272 3.67 -7.78 9.81
N HIS A 273 3.10 -6.58 9.58
CA HIS A 273 2.65 -5.70 10.65
C HIS A 273 1.62 -6.39 11.56
N ASP A 274 0.57 -6.95 10.98
CA ASP A 274 -0.52 -7.59 11.71
C ASP A 274 -0.01 -8.82 12.46
N ALA A 275 0.86 -9.62 11.84
CA ALA A 275 1.50 -10.77 12.51
C ALA A 275 2.35 -10.33 13.71
N HIS A 276 3.11 -9.25 13.57
CA HIS A 276 3.92 -8.70 14.65
C HIS A 276 3.05 -8.24 15.84
N ILE A 277 2.01 -7.44 15.58
CA ILE A 277 1.11 -6.94 16.63
C ILE A 277 0.35 -8.09 17.30
N VAL A 278 -0.22 -9.02 16.54
CA VAL A 278 -0.98 -10.15 17.08
C VAL A 278 -0.09 -11.02 17.97
N LYS A 279 1.16 -11.29 17.55
CA LYS A 279 2.12 -12.08 18.34
C LYS A 279 2.40 -11.43 19.70
N ILE A 280 2.62 -10.12 19.72
CA ILE A 280 2.81 -9.35 20.97
C ILE A 280 1.54 -9.39 21.82
N ALA A 281 0.38 -9.10 21.21
CA ALA A 281 -0.89 -9.00 21.90
C ALA A 281 -1.27 -10.32 22.58
N ILE A 282 -1.07 -11.46 21.92
CA ILE A 282 -1.29 -12.80 22.52
C ILE A 282 -0.39 -13.01 23.74
N GLY A 283 0.90 -12.67 23.64
CA GLY A 283 1.85 -12.82 24.73
C GLY A 283 1.44 -12.03 25.99
N VAL A 284 0.92 -10.81 25.80
CA VAL A 284 0.41 -9.97 26.89
C VAL A 284 -0.94 -10.48 27.39
N CYS A 285 -1.86 -10.81 26.50
CA CYS A 285 -3.22 -11.23 26.82
C CYS A 285 -3.28 -12.55 27.62
N ARG A 286 -2.33 -13.47 27.39
CA ARG A 286 -2.17 -14.71 28.18
C ARG A 286 -1.72 -14.45 29.62
N LYS A 287 -0.96 -13.37 29.85
CA LYS A 287 -0.44 -13.00 31.18
C LYS A 287 -1.42 -12.09 31.93
N ALA A 288 -2.18 -11.27 31.21
CA ALA A 288 -3.18 -10.38 31.79
C ALA A 288 -4.38 -11.16 32.34
N THR A 289 -4.77 -10.87 33.58
CA THR A 289 -5.93 -11.47 34.26
C THR A 289 -7.21 -10.66 34.07
N SER A 290 -7.12 -9.35 33.90
CA SER A 290 -8.28 -8.45 33.77
C SER A 290 -8.24 -7.62 32.49
N SER A 291 -7.36 -6.63 32.40
CA SER A 291 -7.31 -5.67 31.29
C SER A 291 -6.00 -5.66 30.52
N LEU A 292 -6.07 -5.28 29.25
CA LEU A 292 -4.91 -5.02 28.39
C LEU A 292 -4.31 -3.64 28.71
N PRO A 293 -2.97 -3.49 28.67
CA PRO A 293 -2.32 -2.20 28.86
C PRO A 293 -2.72 -1.19 27.76
N PRO A 294 -2.94 0.10 28.09
CA PRO A 294 -3.28 1.13 27.09
C PRO A 294 -2.30 1.23 25.91
N PRO A 295 -0.96 1.15 26.09
CA PRO A 295 -0.03 1.20 24.96
C PRO A 295 -0.19 0.04 23.97
N LEU A 296 -0.68 -1.13 24.44
CA LEU A 296 -0.98 -2.25 23.55
C LEU A 296 -2.24 -1.99 22.76
N LEU A 297 -3.29 -1.43 23.38
CA LEU A 297 -4.53 -1.06 22.72
C LEU A 297 -4.31 -0.01 21.62
N GLU A 298 -3.45 0.98 21.88
CA GLU A 298 -3.04 1.98 20.88
C GLU A 298 -2.36 1.32 19.67
N ARG A 299 -1.45 0.36 19.89
CA ARG A 299 -0.84 -0.41 18.78
C ARG A 299 -1.89 -1.24 18.04
N MET A 300 -2.80 -1.89 18.77
CA MET A 300 -3.87 -2.69 18.18
C MET A 300 -4.88 -1.86 17.38
N ALA A 301 -4.95 -0.53 17.55
CA ALA A 301 -5.69 0.34 16.63
C ALA A 301 -5.15 0.23 15.19
N GLY A 302 -3.87 -0.10 15.05
CA GLY A 302 -3.24 -0.48 13.80
C GLY A 302 -3.74 -1.81 13.22
N LEU A 303 -4.70 -2.53 13.81
CA LEU A 303 -5.39 -3.69 13.21
C LEU A 303 -6.76 -3.33 12.63
N LYS A 304 -7.18 -2.06 12.73
CA LYS A 304 -8.48 -1.61 12.24
C LYS A 304 -8.66 -1.90 10.75
N GLY A 305 -9.79 -2.51 10.42
CA GLY A 305 -10.20 -2.95 9.08
C GLY A 305 -9.75 -4.36 8.70
N LEU A 306 -9.12 -5.12 9.61
CA LEU A 306 -8.68 -6.50 9.35
C LEU A 306 -9.86 -7.50 9.36
N THR A 307 -10.74 -7.37 10.36
CA THR A 307 -11.93 -8.21 10.61
C THR A 307 -12.98 -7.39 11.36
N ASP A 308 -14.26 -7.72 11.21
CA ASP A 308 -15.34 -6.97 11.85
C ASP A 308 -15.34 -7.13 13.37
N GLU A 309 -14.89 -8.28 13.89
CA GLU A 309 -14.74 -8.54 15.33
C GLU A 309 -13.68 -7.62 15.96
N VAL A 310 -12.54 -7.43 15.29
CA VAL A 310 -11.50 -6.47 15.73
C VAL A 310 -12.06 -5.06 15.72
N ASP A 311 -12.74 -4.66 14.64
CA ASP A 311 -13.34 -3.33 14.53
C ASP A 311 -14.35 -3.09 15.65
N HIS A 312 -15.20 -4.08 15.95
CA HIS A 312 -16.17 -4.02 17.04
C HIS A 312 -15.50 -3.82 18.41
N LEU A 313 -14.48 -4.61 18.74
CA LEU A 313 -13.75 -4.48 20.00
C LEU A 313 -13.02 -3.13 20.12
N LEU A 314 -12.41 -2.65 19.03
CA LEU A 314 -11.75 -1.33 19.00
C LEU A 314 -12.76 -0.18 19.18
N GLU A 315 -13.92 -0.27 18.52
CA GLU A 315 -14.99 0.75 18.60
C GLU A 315 -15.66 0.78 19.97
N ALA A 316 -15.86 -0.38 20.59
CA ALA A 316 -16.34 -0.51 21.96
C ALA A 316 -15.30 -0.05 23.01
N LYS A 317 -14.06 0.26 22.59
CA LYS A 317 -12.91 0.54 23.47
C LYS A 317 -12.72 -0.59 24.49
N GLU A 318 -12.90 -1.84 24.05
CA GLU A 318 -12.81 -3.00 24.92
C GLU A 318 -11.39 -3.14 25.49
N THR A 319 -11.31 -3.26 26.81
CA THR A 319 -10.04 -3.39 27.53
C THR A 319 -9.87 -4.77 28.15
N ALA A 320 -10.95 -5.54 28.33
CA ALA A 320 -10.93 -6.84 28.98
C ALA A 320 -10.15 -7.86 28.14
N ALA A 321 -9.11 -8.45 28.74
CA ALA A 321 -8.28 -9.45 28.07
C ALA A 321 -9.12 -10.65 27.58
N GLN A 322 -10.14 -11.06 28.36
CA GLN A 322 -11.02 -12.19 28.02
C GLN A 322 -11.77 -11.99 26.70
N ALA A 323 -12.23 -10.77 26.40
CA ALA A 323 -12.92 -10.47 25.14
C ALA A 323 -11.98 -10.53 23.93
N TRP A 324 -10.73 -10.13 24.11
CA TRP A 324 -9.71 -10.13 23.05
C TRP A 324 -9.14 -11.51 22.73
N ARG A 325 -9.07 -12.44 23.70
CA ARG A 325 -8.48 -13.79 23.51
C ARG A 325 -9.01 -14.54 22.29
N PRO A 326 -10.32 -14.80 22.15
CA PRO A 326 -10.82 -15.58 21.01
C PRO A 326 -10.53 -14.92 19.66
N VAL A 327 -10.61 -13.59 19.60
CA VAL A 327 -10.32 -12.82 18.37
C VAL A 327 -8.84 -12.93 18.01
N LEU A 328 -7.93 -12.72 18.98
CA LEU A 328 -6.49 -12.82 18.76
C LEU A 328 -6.06 -14.24 18.37
N ASP A 329 -6.62 -15.28 19.01
CA ASP A 329 -6.34 -16.67 18.67
C ASP A 329 -6.80 -17.00 17.23
N GLY A 330 -7.98 -16.53 16.82
CA GLY A 330 -8.47 -16.66 15.45
C GLY A 330 -7.57 -15.94 14.42
N LEU A 331 -7.12 -14.73 14.74
CA LEU A 331 -6.17 -13.99 13.90
C LEU A 331 -4.82 -14.71 13.77
N ALA A 332 -4.29 -15.27 14.86
CA ALA A 332 -3.02 -16.00 14.81
C ALA A 332 -3.10 -17.23 13.91
N GLN A 333 -4.23 -17.96 13.92
CA GLN A 333 -4.47 -19.07 13.01
C GLN A 333 -4.51 -18.59 11.54
N ARG A 334 -5.29 -17.53 11.27
CA ARG A 334 -5.41 -16.95 9.92
C ARG A 334 -4.08 -16.44 9.37
N LEU A 335 -3.27 -15.79 10.20
CA LEU A 335 -1.96 -15.24 9.85
C LEU A 335 -0.84 -16.29 9.91
N ARG A 336 -1.15 -17.55 10.26
CA ARG A 336 -0.19 -18.66 10.39
C ARG A 336 0.97 -18.33 11.33
N ILE A 337 0.70 -17.60 12.42
CA ILE A 337 1.70 -17.25 13.42
C ILE A 337 2.00 -18.52 14.23
N GLY A 338 3.16 -19.12 13.99
CA GLY A 338 3.61 -20.30 14.74
C GLY A 338 3.72 -20.02 16.24
N SER A 339 3.47 -21.04 17.06
CA SER A 339 3.45 -20.98 18.53
C SER A 339 4.79 -20.63 19.20
N SER A 340 5.83 -20.26 18.43
CA SER A 340 7.16 -20.00 18.99
C SER A 340 7.17 -18.71 19.83
N PRO A 341 7.58 -18.78 21.11
CA PRO A 341 7.63 -17.63 22.00
C PRO A 341 8.60 -16.56 21.48
N VAL A 342 8.20 -15.27 21.52
CA VAL A 342 9.11 -14.14 21.26
C VAL A 342 9.93 -13.87 22.52
N PRO A 343 11.27 -13.76 22.44
CA PRO A 343 12.07 -13.30 23.56
C PRO A 343 11.76 -11.82 23.89
N PRO A 344 11.62 -11.45 25.17
CA PRO A 344 11.12 -10.14 25.58
C PRO A 344 12.06 -8.93 25.37
N SER A 345 13.21 -9.07 24.70
CA SER A 345 14.31 -8.08 24.76
C SER A 345 14.58 -7.26 23.49
N SER A 346 13.82 -7.40 22.40
CA SER A 346 14.02 -6.61 21.17
C SER A 346 12.92 -5.56 21.00
N TRP A 347 12.97 -4.48 21.77
CA TRP A 347 12.08 -3.34 21.62
C TRP A 347 12.88 -2.10 21.19
N PRO A 348 12.65 -1.52 20.00
CA PRO A 348 13.05 -0.15 19.72
C PRO A 348 11.97 0.80 20.26
N GLU A 349 12.30 1.57 21.29
CA GLU A 349 11.39 2.54 21.94
C GLU A 349 11.02 3.77 21.07
N ARG A 350 11.46 3.87 19.81
CA ARG A 350 11.45 5.15 19.06
C ARG A 350 10.73 5.19 17.70
N ALA A 351 9.87 4.22 17.37
CA ALA A 351 9.29 4.17 16.02
C ALA A 351 7.96 4.92 15.82
N PHE A 352 7.27 5.38 16.88
CA PHE A 352 5.92 5.96 16.76
C PHE A 352 5.64 7.07 17.78
N SER A 353 6.54 8.05 17.83
CA SER A 353 6.31 9.33 18.52
C SER A 353 5.84 10.39 17.52
#